data_AF-A0A522T5Y4-F1
#
_entry.id   AF-A0A522T5Y4-F1
#
_cell.length_a   1.000
_cell.length_b   1.000
_cell.length_c   1.000
_cell.angle_alpha   90.00
_cell.angle_beta   90.00
_cell.angle_gamma   90.00
#
_symmetry.space_group_name_H-M   'P 1'
#
loop_
_entity.id
_entity.type
_entity.pdbx_description
1 polymer ?
#
loop_
_entity_poly.entity_id
_entity_poly.type
_entity_poly.pdbx_seq_one_letter_code
_entity_poly.pdbx_strand_id
1 'polypeptide(L)'
;MSYKSKLVLPILAVIAGVAASAFTVARNNSKIEAGTYWYTYTGTSQSVTDRSNKANYTNPASSEPSCPGAGNECAVQVQGITGTPPSDLTTLSITFDPNTGMPDGGNNFSNNAQKR
;
A
#
# COMPACT_ATOMS: atom_id res chain seq x y z
N MET A 1 -8.22 -3.65 -69.83
CA MET A 1 -8.55 -4.26 -68.53
C MET A 1 -7.65 -3.66 -67.46
N SER A 2 -8.20 -2.80 -66.58
CA SER A 2 -7.46 -2.12 -65.52
C SER A 2 -7.62 -2.89 -64.20
N TYR A 3 -6.62 -3.67 -63.81
CA TYR A 3 -6.55 -4.33 -62.49
C TYR A 3 -5.86 -3.39 -61.51
N LYS A 4 -6.57 -2.43 -60.93
CA LYS A 4 -6.03 -1.58 -59.85
C LYS A 4 -7.10 -1.28 -58.81
N SER A 5 -7.56 -2.28 -58.06
CA SER A 5 -8.37 -2.07 -56.85
C SER A 5 -8.49 -3.37 -56.07
N LYS A 6 -7.40 -3.85 -55.44
CA LYS A 6 -7.47 -5.05 -54.59
C LYS A 6 -6.32 -5.20 -53.57
N LEU A 7 -5.70 -4.10 -53.12
CA LEU A 7 -4.58 -4.19 -52.17
C LEU A 7 -4.57 -3.11 -51.07
N VAL A 8 -5.68 -2.38 -50.87
CA VAL A 8 -5.73 -1.31 -49.85
C VAL A 8 -6.34 -1.79 -48.51
N LEU A 9 -7.06 -2.92 -48.52
CA LEU A 9 -7.77 -3.43 -47.34
C LEU A 9 -6.91 -4.16 -46.28
N PRO A 10 -5.82 -4.89 -46.58
CA PRO A 10 -5.13 -5.67 -45.55
C PRO A 10 -4.19 -4.83 -44.67
N ILE A 11 -3.75 -3.66 -45.12
CA ILE A 11 -2.78 -2.82 -44.40
C ILE A 11 -3.44 -2.13 -43.19
N LEU A 12 -4.71 -1.73 -43.32
CA LEU A 12 -5.45 -1.08 -42.22
C LEU A 12 -5.71 -2.02 -41.03
N ALA A 13 -5.94 -3.31 -41.28
CA ALA A 13 -6.21 -4.29 -40.22
C ALA A 13 -4.97 -4.55 -39.33
N VAL A 14 -3.77 -4.52 -39.92
CA VAL A 14 -2.51 -4.69 -39.19
C VAL A 14 -2.28 -3.50 -38.26
N ILE A 15 -2.55 -2.27 -38.71
CA ILE A 15 -2.37 -1.06 -37.90
C ILE A 15 -3.33 -1.05 -36.69
N ALA A 16 -4.58 -1.48 -36.88
CA ALA A 16 -5.57 -1.57 -35.79
C ALA A 16 -5.20 -2.65 -34.75
N GLY A 17 -4.69 -3.81 -35.20
CA GLY A 17 -4.25 -4.88 -34.29
C GLY A 17 -3.05 -4.49 -33.43
N VAL A 18 -2.08 -3.76 -34.01
CA VAL A 18 -0.90 -3.28 -33.27
C VAL A 18 -1.29 -2.20 -32.26
N ALA A 19 -2.20 -1.29 -32.62
CA ALA A 19 -2.70 -0.28 -31.68
C ALA A 19 -3.46 -0.91 -30.49
N ALA A 20 -4.37 -1.87 -30.73
CA ALA A 20 -5.11 -2.56 -29.67
C ALA A 20 -4.18 -3.35 -28.72
N SER A 21 -3.12 -3.96 -29.25
CA SER A 21 -2.12 -4.66 -28.43
C SER A 21 -1.33 -3.70 -27.52
N ALA A 22 -1.02 -2.48 -27.99
CA ALA A 22 -0.29 -1.48 -27.19
C ALA A 22 -1.12 -0.92 -26.02
N PHE A 23 -2.42 -0.68 -26.21
CA PHE A 23 -3.31 -0.23 -25.12
C PHE A 23 -3.57 -1.32 -24.07
N THR A 24 -3.58 -2.59 -24.48
CA THR A 24 -3.77 -3.72 -23.55
C THR A 24 -2.53 -3.91 -22.65
N VAL A 25 -1.33 -3.69 -23.18
CA VAL A 25 -0.08 -3.74 -22.39
C VAL A 25 0.04 -2.54 -21.44
N ALA A 26 -0.46 -1.36 -21.83
CA ALA A 26 -0.45 -0.18 -20.97
C ALA A 26 -1.34 -0.32 -19.72
N ARG A 27 -2.48 -1.02 -19.82
CA ARG A 27 -3.36 -1.26 -18.66
C ARG A 27 -2.79 -2.27 -17.65
N ASN A 28 -2.03 -3.27 -18.10
CA ASN A 28 -1.36 -4.21 -17.18
C ASN A 28 -0.11 -3.63 -16.51
N ASN A 29 0.45 -2.54 -17.03
CA ASN A 29 1.55 -1.79 -16.43
C ASN A 29 1.09 -0.55 -15.64
N SER A 30 -0.21 -0.45 -15.35
CA SER A 30 -0.67 0.46 -14.30
C SER A 30 -0.08 -0.08 -13.00
N LYS A 31 1.12 0.39 -12.66
CA LYS A 31 1.79 0.12 -11.39
C LYS A 31 0.72 0.26 -10.31
N ILE A 32 0.43 -0.82 -9.60
CA ILE A 32 -0.40 -0.73 -8.41
C ILE A 32 0.38 0.21 -7.49
N GLU A 33 -0.06 1.46 -7.41
CA GLU A 33 0.64 2.45 -6.61
C GLU A 33 0.55 1.98 -5.16
N ALA A 34 1.71 1.73 -4.56
CA ALA A 34 1.79 1.30 -3.18
C ALA A 34 1.44 2.50 -2.30
N GLY A 35 0.37 2.37 -1.52
CA GLY A 35 -0.11 3.39 -0.60
C GLY A 35 0.65 3.40 0.72
N THR A 36 0.52 4.52 1.42
CA THR A 36 0.98 4.72 2.79
C THR A 36 -0.23 4.94 3.69
N TYR A 37 -0.28 4.27 4.84
CA TYR A 37 -1.40 4.29 5.77
C TYR A 37 -0.92 4.37 7.20
N TRP A 38 -1.68 5.05 8.05
CA TRP A 38 -1.48 5.13 9.48
C TRP A 38 -2.37 4.15 10.21
N TYR A 39 -1.80 3.33 11.09
CA TYR A 39 -2.54 2.41 11.94
C TYR A 39 -2.48 2.90 13.38
N THR A 40 -3.65 3.14 13.96
CA THR A 40 -3.79 3.68 15.31
C THR A 40 -3.65 2.57 16.33
N TYR A 41 -2.88 2.82 17.37
CA TYR A 41 -2.78 1.95 18.53
C TYR A 41 -4.06 2.02 19.37
N THR A 42 -4.75 0.90 19.51
CA THR A 42 -5.99 0.72 20.26
C THR A 42 -5.86 -0.31 21.39
N GLY A 43 -4.63 -0.68 21.75
CA GLY A 43 -4.38 -1.59 22.86
C GLY A 43 -4.84 -1.01 24.20
N THR A 44 -5.11 -1.90 25.16
CA THR A 44 -5.66 -1.51 26.47
C THR A 44 -4.61 -0.97 27.43
N SER A 45 -3.32 -1.26 27.19
CA SER A 45 -2.21 -0.90 28.07
C SER A 45 -1.00 -0.41 27.28
N GLN A 46 -0.31 0.62 27.76
CA GLN A 46 0.98 1.03 27.18
C GLN A 46 2.14 0.16 27.71
N SER A 47 1.98 -1.17 27.73
CA SER A 47 3.05 -2.10 28.10
C SER A 47 3.87 -2.54 26.87
N VAL A 48 5.09 -3.06 27.09
CA VAL A 48 5.94 -3.57 26.00
C VAL A 48 5.22 -4.69 25.23
N THR A 49 4.68 -5.68 25.94
CA THR A 49 3.95 -6.81 25.34
C THR A 49 2.76 -6.36 24.51
N ASP A 50 1.99 -5.38 25.01
CA ASP A 50 0.78 -4.91 24.33
C ASP A 50 1.11 -4.02 23.13
N ARG A 51 2.21 -3.24 23.19
CA ARG A 51 2.71 -2.50 22.01
C ARG A 51 3.35 -3.41 20.95
N SER A 52 3.92 -4.55 21.34
CA SER A 52 4.46 -5.53 20.38
C SER A 52 3.38 -6.35 19.67
N ASN A 53 2.12 -6.25 20.09
CA ASN A 53 1.02 -6.99 19.49
C ASN A 53 0.45 -6.25 18.27
N LYS A 54 0.71 -6.81 17.07
CA LYS A 54 0.23 -6.27 15.78
C LYS A 54 -1.28 -6.06 15.69
N ALA A 55 -2.07 -6.89 16.38
CA ALA A 55 -3.53 -6.77 16.36
C ALA A 55 -4.03 -5.51 17.09
N ASN A 56 -3.20 -4.88 17.90
CA ASN A 56 -3.55 -3.64 18.60
C ASN A 56 -3.39 -2.38 17.74
N TYR A 57 -2.94 -2.50 16.49
CA TYR A 57 -2.80 -1.38 15.58
C TYR A 57 -3.82 -1.54 14.47
N THR A 58 -4.86 -0.72 14.50
CA THR A 58 -6.06 -0.88 13.69
C THR A 58 -6.45 0.42 13.00
N ASN A 59 -7.57 0.43 12.28
CA ASN A 59 -8.17 1.63 11.69
C ASN A 59 -7.21 2.35 10.73
N PRO A 60 -6.83 1.72 9.60
CA PRO A 60 -5.94 2.33 8.63
C PRO A 60 -6.53 3.66 8.13
N ALA A 61 -5.75 4.73 8.23
CA ALA A 61 -6.09 6.06 7.78
C ALA A 61 -5.07 6.58 6.77
N SER A 62 -5.51 7.40 5.81
CA SER A 62 -4.61 8.03 4.83
C SER A 62 -3.87 9.25 5.38
N SER A 63 -4.23 9.72 6.58
CA SER A 63 -3.62 10.86 7.26
C SER A 63 -3.22 10.46 8.68
N GLU A 64 -2.17 11.12 9.20
CA GLU A 64 -1.72 10.92 10.58
C GLU A 64 -2.86 11.22 11.57
N PRO A 65 -3.20 10.29 12.49
CA PRO A 65 -4.22 10.53 13.49
C PRO A 65 -3.73 11.54 14.54
N SER A 66 -4.68 12.25 15.16
CA SER A 66 -4.37 13.00 16.38
C SER A 66 -4.04 12.03 17.51
N CYS A 67 -3.02 12.33 18.31
CA CYS A 67 -2.58 11.52 19.44
C CYS A 67 -2.94 12.13 20.80
N PRO A 68 -4.24 12.14 21.20
CA PRO A 68 -4.65 12.70 22.48
C PRO A 68 -4.31 11.73 23.62
N GLY A 69 -3.45 12.14 24.54
CA GLY A 69 -3.11 11.35 25.73
C GLY A 69 -1.74 11.66 26.30
N ALA A 70 -1.33 10.98 27.38
CA ALA A 70 0.02 11.05 27.93
C ALA A 70 0.68 9.66 28.01
N GLY A 71 1.72 9.45 27.20
CA GLY A 71 2.59 8.27 27.23
C GLY A 71 2.58 7.42 25.95
N ASN A 72 3.80 7.14 25.43
CA ASN A 72 4.20 6.16 24.40
C ASN A 72 3.40 6.12 23.08
N GLU A 73 3.67 5.11 22.24
CA GLU A 73 3.27 4.99 20.83
C GLU A 73 1.77 5.18 20.59
N CYS A 74 1.42 5.95 19.56
CA CYS A 74 0.04 6.29 19.23
C CYS A 74 -0.40 5.71 17.89
N ALA A 75 0.46 5.78 16.87
CA ALA A 75 0.11 5.26 15.56
C ALA A 75 1.37 4.99 14.73
N VAL A 76 1.36 3.92 13.96
CA VAL A 76 2.48 3.60 13.07
C VAL A 76 2.12 3.89 11.62
N GLN A 77 3.02 4.56 10.91
CA GLN A 77 2.95 4.71 9.48
C GLN A 77 3.51 3.47 8.80
N VAL A 78 2.72 2.96 7.87
CA VAL A 78 2.99 1.75 7.11
C VAL A 78 2.99 2.07 5.63
N GLN A 79 3.99 1.59 4.92
CA GLN A 79 4.18 1.81 3.49
C GLN A 79 4.11 0.49 2.71
N GLY A 80 4.06 0.60 1.39
CA GLY A 80 4.13 -0.58 0.53
C GLY A 80 2.81 -1.34 0.41
N ILE A 81 1.68 -0.74 0.81
CA ILE A 81 0.37 -1.41 0.77
C ILE A 81 -0.21 -1.33 -0.64
N THR A 82 -0.39 -2.48 -1.28
CA THR A 82 -1.04 -2.58 -2.58
C THR A 82 -2.51 -2.96 -2.43
N GLY A 83 -3.40 -2.20 -3.07
CA GLY A 83 -4.86 -2.42 -2.95
C GLY A 83 -5.44 -1.91 -1.63
N THR A 84 -6.44 -2.62 -1.10
CA THR A 84 -7.12 -2.28 0.15
C THR A 84 -6.21 -2.58 1.35
N PRO A 85 -5.98 -1.61 2.27
CA PRO A 85 -5.20 -1.87 3.47
C PRO A 85 -5.88 -2.92 4.36
N PRO A 86 -5.13 -3.85 4.97
CA PRO A 86 -5.69 -4.76 5.98
C PRO A 86 -6.23 -3.97 7.18
N SER A 87 -7.12 -4.60 7.96
CA SER A 87 -7.73 -3.98 9.14
C SER A 87 -6.74 -3.71 10.27
N ASP A 88 -5.64 -4.46 10.31
CA ASP A 88 -4.59 -4.39 11.31
C ASP A 88 -3.22 -4.78 10.71
N LEU A 89 -2.18 -4.80 11.55
CA LEU A 89 -0.81 -5.09 11.12
C LEU A 89 -0.46 -6.59 11.07
N THR A 90 -1.36 -7.51 11.43
CA THR A 90 -1.02 -8.94 11.63
C THR A 90 -0.43 -9.59 10.39
N THR A 91 -0.89 -9.18 9.21
CA THR A 91 -0.43 -9.68 7.91
C THR A 91 0.75 -8.89 7.33
N LEU A 92 1.18 -7.81 7.99
CA LEU A 92 2.19 -6.89 7.51
C LEU A 92 3.58 -7.23 8.06
N SER A 93 4.60 -6.97 7.25
CA SER A 93 6.01 -7.14 7.62
C SER A 93 6.48 -5.94 8.45
N ILE A 94 6.19 -6.00 9.75
CA ILE A 94 6.63 -5.05 10.76
C ILE A 94 7.31 -5.81 11.90
N THR A 95 8.46 -5.30 12.34
CA THR A 95 9.20 -5.74 13.53
C THR A 95 9.01 -4.76 14.68
N PHE A 96 9.29 -5.22 15.90
CA PHE A 96 9.12 -4.43 17.12
C PHE A 96 10.38 -4.54 17.96
N ASP A 97 10.81 -3.41 18.53
CA ASP A 97 11.92 -3.36 19.46
C ASP A 97 11.55 -4.14 20.73
N PRO A 98 12.37 -5.10 21.20
CA PRO A 98 12.01 -5.99 22.30
C PRO A 98 11.99 -5.32 23.67
N ASN A 99 12.60 -4.14 23.83
CA ASN A 99 12.69 -3.43 25.10
C ASN A 99 11.56 -2.43 25.28
N THR A 100 11.13 -1.81 24.19
CA THR A 100 10.10 -0.77 24.16
C THR A 100 8.78 -1.28 23.63
N GLY A 101 8.79 -2.35 22.82
CA GLY A 101 7.65 -2.88 22.10
C GLY A 101 7.15 -1.96 21.00
N MET A 102 7.90 -0.92 20.63
CA MET A 102 7.54 -0.01 19.55
C MET A 102 7.89 -0.63 18.19
N PRO A 103 7.09 -0.39 17.13
CA PRO A 103 7.49 -0.75 15.78
C PRO A 103 8.84 -0.11 15.44
N ASP A 104 9.78 -0.88 14.89
CA ASP A 104 11.16 -0.42 14.67
C ASP A 104 11.73 -0.75 13.29
N GLY A 105 10.98 -1.50 12.48
CA GLY A 105 11.48 -1.98 11.19
C GLY A 105 10.53 -2.94 10.48
N GLY A 106 11.08 -3.66 9.51
CA GLY A 106 10.32 -4.51 8.59
C GLY A 106 9.99 -3.80 7.27
N ASN A 107 9.60 -4.58 6.26
CA ASN A 107 9.43 -4.07 4.89
C ASN A 107 8.28 -3.06 4.76
N ASN A 108 7.28 -3.15 5.64
CA ASN A 108 6.12 -2.28 5.62
C ASN A 108 6.23 -1.11 6.60
N PHE A 109 7.24 -1.07 7.48
CA PHE A 109 7.40 0.03 8.42
C PHE A 109 7.97 1.29 7.75
N SER A 110 7.48 2.45 8.15
CA SER A 110 8.02 3.75 7.72
C SER A 110 8.45 4.59 8.92
N ASN A 111 7.52 4.95 9.81
CA ASN A 111 7.81 5.70 11.03
C ASN A 111 6.71 5.52 12.08
N ASN A 112 7.01 5.96 13.30
CA ASN A 112 6.06 6.05 14.39
C ASN A 112 5.55 7.48 14.55
N ALA A 113 4.28 7.65 14.87
CA ALA A 113 3.73 8.86 15.45
C ALA A 113 3.93 8.78 16.96
N GLN A 114 5.08 9.32 17.39
CA GLN A 114 5.33 9.49 18.81
C GLN A 114 4.64 10.74 19.30
N LYS A 115 4.11 10.66 20.52
CA LYS A 115 3.55 11.81 21.21
C LYS A 115 4.61 12.94 21.30
N ARG A 116 4.21 14.19 20.99
CA ARG A 116 4.96 15.39 21.40
C ARG A 116 4.62 15.79 22.84
#